data_AF-A0A1X7S065-F1
#
_entry.id   AF-A0A1X7S065-F1
#
_cell.length_a   1.000
_cell.length_b   1.000
_cell.length_c   1.000
_cell.angle_alpha   90.00
_cell.angle_beta   90.00
_cell.angle_gamma   90.00
#
_symmetry.space_group_name_H-M   'P 1'
#
loop_
_entity.id
_entity.type
_entity.pdbx_description
1 polymer ?
#
loop_
_entity_poly.entity_id
_entity_poly.type
_entity_poly.pdbx_seq_one_letter_code
_entity_poly.pdbx_strand_id
1 'polypeptide(L)'
;MFRIWDLAEELRSSIVKHLIPDAHIKVVLVKPRKGEGRTYHVILVNESEWADFRTLHSCGTSSRTPCRQALFDARQADDTRIIIDMSRHTYHPANPVFRSTFTHTISQKALLHFLSNFTRLHTSTPVAVVKGPEQEDLSFGGEDSDLETIIQRVSVLYDIDSPVTTAHPGDNDKILRMTFKTLMNDTDEKSAPSFAAVNDGIEWALHHSQASQSGSIASPYLAKQLTAEGLWAVGNLLAGRAGRVATHFLDDYLGATDVRTKCHSTSVKWLREWEERESVKAAQEEDEGMDESE
;
A
#
# COMPACT_ATOMS: atom_id res chain seq x y z
N MET A 1 41.38 9.18 -8.53
CA MET A 1 40.18 8.35 -8.34
C MET A 1 39.71 8.57 -6.90
N PHE A 2 38.60 9.28 -6.71
CA PHE A 2 38.09 9.61 -5.38
C PHE A 2 37.46 8.35 -4.78
N ARG A 3 37.97 7.83 -3.66
CA ARG A 3 37.35 6.69 -2.98
C ARG A 3 36.44 7.23 -1.89
N ILE A 4 35.17 6.80 -1.88
CA ILE A 4 34.24 7.11 -0.78
C ILE A 4 34.88 6.85 0.58
N TRP A 5 35.75 5.85 0.70
CA TRP A 5 36.42 5.48 1.94
C TRP A 5 37.48 6.47 2.42
N ASP A 6 37.94 7.39 1.58
CA ASP A 6 38.92 8.42 1.94
C ASP A 6 38.24 9.67 2.53
N LEU A 7 36.89 9.73 2.50
CA LEU A 7 36.10 10.79 3.12
C LEU A 7 36.08 10.67 4.65
N ALA A 8 35.82 11.81 5.32
CA ALA A 8 35.49 11.85 6.73
C ALA A 8 34.28 10.95 7.05
N GLU A 9 34.24 10.42 8.26
CA GLU A 9 33.25 9.43 8.66
C GLU A 9 31.82 9.95 8.52
N GLU A 10 31.55 11.22 8.88
CA GLU A 10 30.21 11.79 8.77
C GLU A 10 29.74 11.85 7.31
N LEU A 11 30.62 12.23 6.40
CA LEU A 11 30.35 12.29 4.96
C LEU A 11 30.09 10.90 4.37
N ARG A 12 30.87 9.89 4.76
CA ARG A 12 30.66 8.50 4.34
C ARG A 12 29.31 7.98 4.81
N SER A 13 28.99 8.18 6.09
CA SER A 13 27.73 7.75 6.68
C SER A 13 26.53 8.42 6.02
N SER A 14 26.63 9.73 5.72
CA SER A 14 25.59 10.45 4.97
C SER A 14 25.39 9.86 3.57
N ILE A 15 26.47 9.63 2.81
CA ILE A 15 26.38 9.03 1.46
C ILE A 15 25.72 7.65 1.51
N VAL A 16 26.15 6.78 2.43
CA VAL A 16 25.59 5.44 2.57
C VAL A 16 24.10 5.50 2.91
N LYS A 17 23.67 6.42 3.79
CA LYS A 17 22.24 6.59 4.12
C LYS A 17 21.39 6.97 2.91
N HIS A 18 21.89 7.87 2.05
CA HIS A 18 21.17 8.28 0.83
C HIS A 18 21.03 7.15 -0.20
N LEU A 19 21.83 6.08 -0.09
CA LEU A 19 21.75 4.92 -0.97
C LEU A 19 20.75 3.86 -0.49
N ILE A 20 20.12 4.03 0.66
CA ILE A 20 19.17 3.05 1.22
C ILE A 20 17.76 3.43 0.78
N PRO A 21 17.16 2.75 -0.22
CA PRO A 21 15.78 3.00 -0.60
C PRO A 21 14.79 2.34 0.39
N ASP A 22 13.51 2.65 0.25
CA ASP A 22 12.44 1.86 0.86
C ASP A 22 12.37 0.44 0.26
N ALA A 23 11.81 -0.51 0.99
CA ALA A 23 11.57 -1.86 0.48
C ALA A 23 10.16 -1.96 -0.12
N HIS A 24 10.02 -1.74 -1.42
CA HIS A 24 8.73 -1.82 -2.11
C HIS A 24 8.40 -3.27 -2.43
N ILE A 25 7.33 -3.80 -1.85
CA ILE A 25 6.94 -5.20 -2.05
C ILE A 25 5.55 -5.34 -2.67
N LYS A 26 5.38 -6.44 -3.41
CA LYS A 26 4.08 -6.98 -3.81
C LYS A 26 3.88 -8.31 -3.10
N VAL A 27 2.64 -8.58 -2.70
CA VAL A 27 2.30 -9.84 -2.06
C VAL A 27 1.13 -10.47 -2.80
N VAL A 28 1.30 -11.73 -3.20
CA VAL A 28 0.35 -12.41 -4.07
C VAL A 28 -0.05 -13.77 -3.50
N LEU A 29 -1.34 -14.08 -3.59
CA LEU A 29 -1.84 -15.44 -3.42
C LEU A 29 -1.48 -16.23 -4.68
N VAL A 30 -0.76 -17.32 -4.54
CA VAL A 30 -0.39 -18.19 -5.66
C VAL A 30 -1.43 -19.27 -5.82
N LYS A 31 -1.81 -19.54 -7.08
CA LYS A 31 -2.71 -20.63 -7.43
C LYS A 31 -2.15 -21.95 -6.88
N PRO A 32 -2.85 -22.63 -5.96
CA PRO A 32 -2.35 -23.85 -5.35
C PRO A 32 -2.29 -24.97 -6.40
N ARG A 33 -1.29 -25.84 -6.29
CA ARG A 33 -1.33 -27.11 -7.04
C ARG A 33 -2.34 -28.06 -6.39
N LYS A 34 -2.74 -29.09 -7.13
CA LYS A 34 -3.67 -30.11 -6.62
C LYS A 34 -3.09 -30.73 -5.33
N GLY A 35 -3.82 -30.61 -4.23
CA GLY A 35 -3.40 -31.14 -2.91
C GLY A 35 -2.55 -30.19 -2.06
N GLU A 36 -2.19 -29.00 -2.55
CA GLU A 36 -1.48 -27.99 -1.78
C GLU A 36 -2.46 -27.01 -1.11
N GLY A 37 -2.08 -26.52 0.07
CA GLY A 37 -2.76 -25.40 0.73
C GLY A 37 -2.52 -24.07 0.03
N ARG A 38 -3.17 -23.01 0.53
CA ARG A 38 -2.91 -21.64 0.07
C ARG A 38 -1.42 -21.32 0.23
N THR A 39 -0.82 -20.77 -0.83
CA THR A 39 0.60 -20.38 -0.83
C THR A 39 0.69 -18.90 -1.17
N TYR A 40 1.49 -18.15 -0.42
CA TYR A 40 1.66 -16.70 -0.62
C TYR A 40 3.11 -16.41 -1.00
N HIS A 41 3.33 -15.48 -1.91
CA HIS A 41 4.65 -15.05 -2.35
C HIS A 41 4.82 -13.55 -2.15
N VAL A 42 5.98 -13.16 -1.61
CA VAL A 42 6.44 -11.77 -1.53
C VAL A 42 7.43 -11.52 -2.65
N ILE A 43 7.32 -10.35 -3.29
CA ILE A 43 8.16 -9.93 -4.40
C ILE A 43 8.71 -8.56 -4.07
N LEU A 44 10.04 -8.38 -4.08
CA LEU A 44 10.65 -7.07 -4.00
C LEU A 44 10.58 -6.42 -5.39
N VAL A 45 9.87 -5.30 -5.51
CA VAL A 45 9.57 -4.67 -6.80
C VAL A 45 10.69 -3.75 -7.24
N ASN A 46 11.38 -3.13 -6.29
CA ASN A 46 12.45 -2.18 -6.56
C ASN A 46 13.84 -2.78 -6.37
N GLU A 47 14.06 -4.03 -6.80
CA GLU A 47 15.36 -4.68 -6.69
C GLU A 47 16.51 -3.89 -7.36
N SER A 48 16.21 -3.16 -8.43
CA SER A 48 17.16 -2.28 -9.12
C SER A 48 17.58 -1.08 -8.28
N GLU A 49 16.67 -0.48 -7.51
CA GLU A 49 17.01 0.63 -6.60
C GLU A 49 17.94 0.16 -5.47
N TRP A 50 17.81 -1.11 -5.06
CA TRP A 50 18.71 -1.72 -4.08
C TRP A 50 20.08 -2.11 -4.65
N ALA A 51 20.31 -2.01 -5.98
CA ALA A 51 21.53 -2.49 -6.61
C ALA A 51 22.77 -1.69 -6.19
N ASP A 52 22.67 -0.37 -6.08
CA ASP A 52 23.79 0.50 -5.72
C ASP A 52 24.25 0.24 -4.28
N PHE A 53 23.29 0.16 -3.34
CA PHE A 53 23.57 -0.21 -1.95
C PHE A 53 24.20 -1.61 -1.85
N ARG A 54 23.68 -2.60 -2.59
CA ARG A 54 24.23 -3.97 -2.58
C ARG A 54 25.63 -4.01 -3.15
N THR A 55 25.88 -3.26 -4.22
CA THR A 55 27.21 -3.12 -4.84
C THR A 55 28.18 -2.58 -3.80
N LEU A 56 27.85 -1.44 -3.17
CA LEU A 56 28.69 -0.84 -2.13
C LEU A 56 28.94 -1.79 -0.95
N HIS A 57 27.90 -2.46 -0.44
CA HIS A 57 27.99 -3.44 0.65
C HIS A 57 28.87 -4.66 0.29
N SER A 58 28.99 -4.99 -1.00
CA SER A 58 29.80 -6.12 -1.50
C SER A 58 31.26 -5.77 -1.81
N CYS A 59 31.62 -4.49 -1.92
CA CYS A 59 32.96 -4.00 -2.28
C CYS A 59 34.10 -4.24 -1.27
N GLY A 60 33.88 -5.02 -0.21
CA GLY A 60 34.91 -5.43 0.76
C GLY A 60 34.50 -5.24 2.21
N THR A 61 35.35 -5.65 3.15
CA THR A 61 35.03 -5.56 4.59
C THR A 61 34.90 -4.11 5.07
N SER A 62 35.74 -3.22 4.55
CA SER A 62 35.74 -1.78 4.88
C SER A 62 34.45 -1.07 4.50
N SER A 63 33.74 -1.56 3.47
CA SER A 63 32.44 -1.02 3.08
C SER A 63 31.25 -1.70 3.74
N ARG A 64 31.38 -3.01 3.97
CA ARG A 64 30.32 -3.87 4.51
C ARG A 64 29.87 -3.44 5.89
N THR A 65 30.79 -3.16 6.81
CA THR A 65 30.44 -2.81 8.19
C THR A 65 29.68 -1.48 8.27
N PRO A 66 30.15 -0.38 7.64
CA PRO A 66 29.38 0.87 7.58
C PRO A 66 28.01 0.71 6.92
N CYS A 67 27.92 -0.04 5.82
CA CYS A 67 26.63 -0.28 5.15
C CYS A 67 25.64 -1.04 6.04
N ARG A 68 26.12 -2.05 6.78
CA ARG A 68 25.27 -2.79 7.73
C ARG A 68 24.78 -1.91 8.87
N GLN A 69 25.66 -1.08 9.43
CA GLN A 69 25.30 -0.15 10.49
C GLN A 69 24.29 0.88 9.99
N ALA A 70 24.55 1.52 8.85
CA ALA A 70 23.65 2.51 8.27
C ALA A 70 22.26 1.93 7.96
N LEU A 71 22.19 0.71 7.44
CA LEU A 71 20.90 0.03 7.21
C LEU A 71 20.19 -0.31 8.53
N PHE A 72 20.92 -0.74 9.55
CA PHE A 72 20.35 -0.95 10.87
C PHE A 72 19.78 0.35 11.45
N ASP A 73 20.57 1.43 11.44
CA ASP A 73 20.15 2.74 11.96
C ASP A 73 18.95 3.28 11.20
N ALA A 74 18.95 3.21 9.87
CA ALA A 74 17.84 3.68 9.04
C ALA A 74 16.53 2.93 9.36
N ARG A 75 16.61 1.62 9.63
CA ARG A 75 15.44 0.82 10.01
C ARG A 75 14.91 1.20 11.40
N GLN A 76 15.79 1.55 12.33
CA GLN A 76 15.40 1.95 13.68
C GLN A 76 14.82 3.38 13.71
N ALA A 77 15.33 4.26 12.85
CA ALA A 77 14.92 5.67 12.77
C ALA A 77 13.67 5.93 11.90
N ASP A 78 13.10 4.90 11.24
CA ASP A 78 12.05 5.04 10.21
C ASP A 78 12.49 5.87 8.99
N ASP A 79 13.80 5.88 8.69
CA ASP A 79 14.34 6.46 7.45
C ASP A 79 14.12 5.51 6.25
N THR A 80 13.89 4.22 6.53
CA THR A 80 13.55 3.21 5.52
C THR A 80 12.50 2.26 6.07
N ARG A 81 11.51 1.91 5.23
CA ARG A 81 10.37 1.08 5.62
C ARG A 81 9.96 0.10 4.53
N ILE A 82 9.10 -0.83 4.90
CA ILE A 82 8.43 -1.70 3.91
C ILE A 82 7.24 -0.92 3.33
N ILE A 83 7.08 -0.94 2.01
CA ILE A 83 5.94 -0.31 1.32
C ILE A 83 5.14 -1.37 0.56
N ILE A 84 3.84 -1.47 0.86
CA ILE A 84 2.85 -2.20 0.06
C ILE A 84 1.91 -1.18 -0.58
N ASP A 85 2.16 -0.86 -1.84
CA ASP A 85 1.29 0.00 -2.64
C ASP A 85 0.34 -0.86 -3.48
N MET A 86 -0.93 -0.88 -3.08
CA MET A 86 -1.98 -1.66 -3.73
C MET A 86 -2.36 -1.10 -5.11
N SER A 87 -2.06 0.17 -5.42
CA SER A 87 -2.29 0.72 -6.78
C SER A 87 -1.41 0.04 -7.84
N ARG A 88 -0.24 -0.47 -7.41
CA ARG A 88 0.68 -1.23 -8.26
C ARG A 88 0.22 -2.68 -8.47
N HIS A 89 -0.83 -3.12 -7.77
CA HIS A 89 -1.43 -4.44 -7.92
C HIS A 89 -2.63 -4.32 -8.87
N THR A 90 -2.45 -4.75 -10.12
CA THR A 90 -3.50 -4.70 -11.17
C THR A 90 -4.68 -5.63 -10.90
N TYR A 91 -4.47 -6.70 -10.13
CA TYR A 91 -5.50 -7.66 -9.78
C TYR A 91 -5.91 -7.50 -8.33
N HIS A 92 -7.18 -7.83 -8.02
CA HIS A 92 -7.63 -7.90 -6.63
C HIS A 92 -6.74 -8.90 -5.87
N PRO A 93 -6.16 -8.53 -4.71
CA PRO A 93 -5.25 -9.40 -3.95
C PRO A 93 -5.85 -10.75 -3.52
N ALA A 94 -7.18 -10.85 -3.44
CA ALA A 94 -7.89 -12.09 -3.12
C ALA A 94 -7.79 -13.15 -4.22
N ASN A 95 -7.48 -12.75 -5.45
CA ASN A 95 -7.48 -13.65 -6.60
C ASN A 95 -6.11 -14.31 -6.77
N PRO A 96 -6.05 -15.65 -6.90
CA PRO A 96 -4.81 -16.36 -7.06
C PRO A 96 -4.18 -16.11 -8.44
N VAL A 97 -2.87 -15.91 -8.46
CA VAL A 97 -2.07 -15.73 -9.68
C VAL A 97 -1.20 -16.95 -9.95
N PHE A 98 -0.84 -17.18 -11.21
CA PHE A 98 0.03 -18.30 -11.57
C PHE A 98 1.46 -18.05 -11.09
N ARG A 99 2.12 -19.12 -10.62
CA ARG A 99 3.52 -19.03 -10.17
C ARG A 99 4.46 -18.58 -11.28
N SER A 100 4.16 -18.94 -12.53
CA SER A 100 4.94 -18.56 -13.72
C SER A 100 4.90 -17.07 -14.02
N THR A 101 4.00 -16.30 -13.40
CA THR A 101 3.88 -14.86 -13.62
C THR A 101 5.03 -14.05 -13.01
N PHE A 102 5.84 -14.66 -12.14
CA PHE A 102 6.91 -13.95 -11.42
C PHE A 102 8.23 -14.69 -11.48
N THR A 103 9.29 -13.95 -11.77
CA THR A 103 10.67 -14.39 -11.61
C THR A 103 11.17 -13.95 -10.25
N HIS A 104 11.69 -14.90 -9.47
CA HIS A 104 12.30 -14.61 -8.17
C HIS A 104 13.82 -14.69 -8.29
N THR A 105 14.51 -13.57 -8.10
CA THR A 105 15.96 -13.52 -7.97
C THR A 105 16.39 -13.89 -6.54
N ILE A 106 15.54 -13.60 -5.54
CA ILE A 106 15.75 -13.88 -4.12
C ILE A 106 14.77 -14.96 -3.65
N SER A 107 15.25 -15.94 -2.88
CA SER A 107 14.36 -16.95 -2.28
C SER A 107 13.39 -16.34 -1.27
N GLN A 108 12.17 -16.88 -1.17
CA GLN A 108 11.15 -16.37 -0.24
C GLN A 108 11.65 -16.32 1.21
N LYS A 109 12.42 -17.32 1.64
CA LYS A 109 13.01 -17.36 2.99
C LYS A 109 13.99 -16.20 3.22
N ALA A 110 14.88 -15.95 2.26
CA ALA A 110 15.85 -14.86 2.36
C ALA A 110 15.18 -13.49 2.32
N LEU A 111 14.14 -13.32 1.49
CA LEU A 111 13.39 -12.08 1.40
C LEU A 111 12.63 -11.79 2.70
N LEU A 112 11.91 -12.77 3.26
CA LEU A 112 11.21 -12.59 4.54
C LEU A 112 12.18 -12.29 5.68
N HIS A 113 13.36 -12.94 5.72
CA HIS A 113 14.41 -12.61 6.69
C HIS A 113 14.97 -11.19 6.49
N PHE A 114 15.09 -10.71 5.25
CA PHE A 114 15.48 -9.33 4.99
C PHE A 114 14.43 -8.35 5.54
N LEU A 115 13.15 -8.61 5.27
CA LEU A 115 12.03 -7.78 5.68
C LEU A 115 11.79 -7.78 7.20
N SER A 116 12.08 -8.89 7.90
CA SER A 116 11.87 -9.00 9.35
C SER A 116 12.75 -8.09 10.21
N ASN A 117 13.68 -7.34 9.60
CA ASN A 117 14.53 -6.38 10.30
C ASN A 117 14.00 -4.94 10.20
N PHE A 118 12.93 -4.70 9.44
CA PHE A 118 12.29 -3.40 9.38
C PHE A 118 11.34 -3.23 10.56
N THR A 119 11.19 -1.99 11.02
CA THR A 119 10.33 -1.64 12.16
C THR A 119 8.98 -1.10 11.73
N ARG A 120 8.88 -0.60 10.48
CA ARG A 120 7.68 0.00 9.93
C ARG A 120 7.22 -0.66 8.63
N LEU A 121 5.90 -0.76 8.51
CA LEU A 121 5.20 -1.16 7.30
C LEU A 121 4.23 -0.04 6.91
N HIS A 122 4.40 0.52 5.73
CA HIS A 122 3.47 1.47 5.14
C HIS A 122 2.67 0.79 4.04
N THR A 123 1.36 0.82 4.14
CA THR A 123 0.46 0.29 3.11
C THR A 123 -0.41 1.41 2.56
N SER A 124 -0.77 1.32 1.29
CA SER A 124 -1.68 2.30 0.67
C SER A 124 -2.53 1.66 -0.41
N THR A 125 -3.74 2.16 -0.59
CA THR A 125 -4.65 1.75 -1.67
C THR A 125 -5.47 2.94 -2.16
N PRO A 126 -5.80 3.01 -3.46
CA PRO A 126 -6.89 3.84 -3.91
C PRO A 126 -8.22 3.23 -3.46
N VAL A 127 -9.16 4.09 -3.10
CA VAL A 127 -10.56 3.77 -2.85
C VAL A 127 -11.40 4.78 -3.62
N ALA A 128 -12.21 4.28 -4.54
CA ALA A 128 -13.26 5.07 -5.17
C ALA A 128 -14.56 4.87 -4.37
N VAL A 129 -15.18 5.98 -3.98
CA VAL A 129 -16.47 6.03 -3.29
C VAL A 129 -17.45 6.73 -4.21
N VAL A 130 -18.64 6.17 -4.36
CA VAL A 130 -19.65 6.66 -5.29
C VAL A 130 -20.98 6.75 -4.57
N LYS A 131 -21.69 7.86 -4.78
CA LYS A 131 -23.07 8.03 -4.40
C LYS A 131 -23.98 8.05 -5.63
N GLY A 132 -25.04 7.24 -5.62
CA GLY A 132 -26.02 7.15 -6.70
C GLY A 132 -26.39 5.70 -7.08
N PRO A 133 -27.22 5.49 -8.12
CA PRO A 133 -27.80 4.19 -8.44
C PRO A 133 -26.76 3.09 -8.68
N GLU A 134 -27.17 1.84 -8.38
CA GLU A 134 -26.33 0.68 -8.58
C GLU A 134 -26.02 0.43 -10.06
N GLN A 135 -24.87 0.91 -10.54
CA GLN A 135 -24.31 0.54 -11.83
C GLN A 135 -22.88 -0.01 -11.68
N GLU A 136 -22.66 -1.21 -12.21
CA GLU A 136 -21.39 -1.95 -12.11
C GLU A 136 -20.37 -1.56 -13.20
N ASP A 137 -20.82 -1.03 -14.35
CA ASP A 137 -20.01 -0.93 -15.58
C ASP A 137 -19.73 0.50 -16.10
N LEU A 138 -19.78 1.52 -15.24
CA LEU A 138 -19.47 2.88 -15.72
C LEU A 138 -17.96 3.12 -15.89
N SER A 139 -17.61 3.64 -17.07
CA SER A 139 -16.36 4.35 -17.29
C SER A 139 -16.30 5.60 -16.43
N PHE A 140 -15.11 5.95 -15.94
CA PHE A 140 -14.92 7.17 -15.16
C PHE A 140 -15.43 8.40 -15.93
N GLY A 141 -16.33 9.19 -15.32
CA GLY A 141 -16.89 10.43 -15.86
C GLY A 141 -17.57 10.29 -17.22
N GLY A 142 -18.48 9.32 -17.38
CA GLY A 142 -19.45 9.42 -18.46
C GLY A 142 -20.27 10.70 -18.29
N GLU A 143 -20.37 11.52 -19.33
CA GLU A 143 -21.01 12.86 -19.32
C GLU A 143 -22.48 12.86 -18.86
N ASP A 144 -23.10 11.68 -18.70
CA ASP A 144 -24.50 11.47 -18.28
C ASP A 144 -24.64 10.83 -16.88
N SER A 145 -23.59 10.76 -16.06
CA SER A 145 -23.69 10.11 -14.75
C SER A 145 -23.97 11.15 -13.66
N ASP A 146 -25.19 11.18 -13.11
CA ASP A 146 -25.58 11.89 -11.88
C ASP A 146 -24.88 11.32 -10.62
N LEU A 147 -23.66 10.80 -10.76
CA LEU A 147 -22.92 10.12 -9.71
C LEU A 147 -21.91 11.05 -9.06
N GLU A 148 -22.11 11.30 -7.78
CA GLU A 148 -21.09 11.98 -6.99
C GLU A 148 -19.97 11.01 -6.66
N THR A 149 -18.72 11.42 -6.88
CA THR A 149 -17.57 10.53 -6.78
C THR A 149 -16.42 11.15 -5.98
N ILE A 150 -15.80 10.34 -5.12
CA ILE A 150 -14.51 10.64 -4.51
C ILE A 150 -13.52 9.54 -4.88
N ILE A 151 -12.34 9.94 -5.35
CA ILE A 151 -11.17 9.06 -5.39
C ILE A 151 -10.22 9.52 -4.30
N GLN A 152 -9.89 8.61 -3.39
CA GLN A 152 -8.97 8.89 -2.29
C GLN A 152 -7.91 7.81 -2.16
N ARG A 153 -6.76 8.20 -1.63
CA ARG A 153 -5.70 7.29 -1.20
C ARG A 153 -5.80 7.08 0.30
N VAL A 154 -6.12 5.85 0.71
CA VAL A 154 -6.07 5.42 2.11
C VAL A 154 -4.68 4.86 2.36
N SER A 155 -3.96 5.41 3.33
CA SER A 155 -2.64 4.94 3.73
C SER A 155 -2.60 4.63 5.22
N VAL A 156 -1.91 3.55 5.57
CA VAL A 156 -1.76 3.08 6.95
C VAL A 156 -0.28 2.82 7.24
N LEU A 157 0.21 3.36 8.34
CA LEU A 157 1.54 3.09 8.87
C LEU A 157 1.41 2.17 10.09
N TYR A 158 2.06 1.02 10.02
CA TYR A 158 2.10 0.02 11.10
C TYR A 158 3.47 0.00 11.79
N ASP A 159 3.46 -0.18 13.11
CA ASP A 159 4.58 -0.67 13.89
C ASP A 159 4.63 -2.19 13.81
N ILE A 160 5.69 -2.74 13.21
CA ILE A 160 5.88 -4.19 13.07
C ILE A 160 6.98 -4.74 13.99
N ASP A 161 7.67 -3.90 14.76
CA ASP A 161 8.69 -4.34 15.74
C ASP A 161 8.10 -4.51 17.15
N SER A 162 7.09 -3.70 17.49
CA SER A 162 6.43 -3.80 18.79
C SER A 162 5.81 -5.19 19.01
N PRO A 163 5.94 -5.79 20.21
CA PRO A 163 5.22 -7.03 20.54
C PRO A 163 3.71 -6.80 20.45
N VAL A 164 2.93 -7.82 20.09
CA VAL A 164 1.45 -7.72 20.13
C VAL A 164 1.03 -7.60 21.59
N THR A 165 0.42 -6.47 21.97
CA THR A 165 0.09 -6.14 23.36
C THR A 165 -1.40 -6.20 23.68
N THR A 166 -2.26 -6.46 22.69
CA THR A 166 -3.71 -6.36 22.88
C THR A 166 -4.25 -7.36 23.89
N ALA A 167 -4.87 -6.83 24.94
CA ALA A 167 -5.65 -7.58 25.93
C ALA A 167 -7.02 -8.03 25.38
N HIS A 168 -7.53 -7.40 24.32
CA HIS A 168 -8.82 -7.72 23.69
C HIS A 168 -8.62 -8.25 22.26
N PRO A 169 -9.26 -9.39 21.90
CA PRO A 169 -9.31 -9.85 20.53
C PRO A 169 -10.04 -8.82 19.66
N GLY A 170 -9.36 -8.22 18.68
CA GLY A 170 -10.01 -7.36 17.68
C GLY A 170 -9.26 -6.08 17.38
N ASP A 171 -8.64 -5.47 18.40
CA ASP A 171 -7.92 -4.20 18.26
C ASP A 171 -6.62 -4.37 17.49
N ASN A 172 -6.35 -3.46 16.56
CA ASN A 172 -5.07 -3.38 15.87
C ASN A 172 -4.17 -2.34 16.54
N ASP A 173 -3.47 -2.75 17.60
CA ASP A 173 -2.49 -1.93 18.32
C ASP A 173 -1.24 -1.57 17.49
N LYS A 174 -1.13 -2.10 16.27
CA LYS A 174 -0.01 -1.84 15.37
C LYS A 174 -0.17 -0.59 14.54
N ILE A 175 -1.37 -0.01 14.40
CA ILE A 175 -1.57 1.19 13.58
C ILE A 175 -1.00 2.40 14.31
N LEU A 176 0.04 3.01 13.75
CA LEU A 176 0.61 4.28 14.23
C LEU A 176 -0.09 5.49 13.63
N ARG A 177 -0.51 5.37 12.37
CA ARG A 177 -1.13 6.46 11.63
C ARG A 177 -1.98 5.93 10.49
N MET A 178 -3.13 6.57 10.28
CA MET A 178 -3.98 6.41 9.11
C MET A 178 -4.18 7.77 8.45
N THR A 179 -4.19 7.81 7.12
CA THR A 179 -4.43 9.04 6.37
C THR A 179 -5.34 8.77 5.19
N PHE A 180 -6.34 9.63 5.01
CA PHE A 180 -7.23 9.66 3.85
C PHE A 180 -6.88 10.90 3.03
N LYS A 181 -6.16 10.70 1.92
CA LYS A 181 -5.82 11.79 1.01
C LYS A 181 -6.81 11.79 -0.15
N THR A 182 -7.70 12.77 -0.21
CA THR A 182 -8.54 13.01 -1.38
C THR A 182 -7.67 13.36 -2.58
N LEU A 183 -7.85 12.64 -3.68
CA LEU A 183 -7.17 12.88 -4.95
C LEU A 183 -8.12 13.58 -5.92
N MET A 184 -9.38 13.16 -5.94
CA MET A 184 -10.46 13.78 -6.68
C MET A 184 -11.70 13.86 -5.80
N ASN A 185 -12.42 14.97 -5.90
CA ASN A 185 -13.71 15.18 -5.24
C ASN A 185 -14.68 15.86 -6.20
N ASP A 186 -15.72 15.14 -6.61
CA ASP A 186 -16.82 15.59 -7.45
C ASP A 186 -18.15 15.36 -6.70
N THR A 187 -18.21 15.87 -5.47
CA THR A 187 -19.37 15.69 -4.59
C THR A 187 -20.02 17.02 -4.26
N ASP A 188 -21.33 16.99 -4.07
CA ASP A 188 -22.08 18.11 -3.54
C ASP A 188 -21.79 18.28 -2.05
N GLU A 189 -21.76 19.52 -1.56
CA GLU A 189 -21.54 19.82 -0.14
C GLU A 189 -22.54 19.09 0.79
N LYS A 190 -23.76 18.84 0.29
CA LYS A 190 -24.82 18.13 1.02
C LYS A 190 -24.51 16.66 1.25
N SER A 191 -23.67 16.06 0.41
CA SER A 191 -23.30 14.66 0.45
C SER A 191 -22.02 14.39 1.23
N ALA A 192 -21.26 15.44 1.55
CA ALA A 192 -20.03 15.35 2.33
C ALA A 192 -20.16 14.50 3.61
N PRO A 193 -21.24 14.57 4.42
CA PRO A 193 -21.41 13.71 5.58
C PRO A 193 -21.46 12.21 5.24
N SER A 194 -22.09 11.85 4.12
CA SER A 194 -22.19 10.45 3.69
C SER A 194 -20.83 9.90 3.26
N PHE A 195 -20.02 10.69 2.56
CA PHE A 195 -18.65 10.32 2.21
C PHE A 195 -17.73 10.26 3.44
N ALA A 196 -17.92 11.14 4.43
CA ALA A 196 -17.18 11.08 5.69
C ALA A 196 -17.49 9.78 6.46
N ALA A 197 -18.76 9.35 6.51
CA ALA A 197 -19.15 8.10 7.17
C ALA A 197 -18.50 6.85 6.52
N VAL A 198 -18.19 6.90 5.22
CA VAL A 198 -17.42 5.84 4.55
C VAL A 198 -16.00 5.76 5.11
N ASN A 199 -15.37 6.91 5.35
CA ASN A 199 -14.02 6.96 5.93
C ASN A 199 -14.01 6.40 7.36
N ASP A 200 -15.01 6.76 8.16
CA ASP A 200 -15.19 6.22 9.51
C ASP A 200 -15.37 4.69 9.48
N GLY A 201 -16.15 4.16 8.53
CA GLY A 201 -16.33 2.73 8.34
C GLY A 201 -15.05 2.00 7.92
N ILE A 202 -14.25 2.60 7.04
CA ILE A 202 -12.94 2.07 6.62
C ILE A 202 -11.97 2.08 7.81
N GLU A 203 -11.90 3.18 8.55
CA GLU A 203 -11.05 3.33 9.73
C GLU A 203 -11.42 2.27 10.78
N TRP A 204 -12.70 2.14 11.10
CA TRP A 204 -13.20 1.12 12.01
C TRP A 204 -12.79 -0.28 11.56
N ALA A 205 -12.95 -0.60 10.27
CA ALA A 205 -12.62 -1.92 9.74
C ALA A 205 -11.12 -2.25 9.82
N LEU A 206 -10.25 -1.23 9.70
CA LEU A 206 -8.79 -1.37 9.82
C LEU A 206 -8.34 -1.54 11.27
N HIS A 207 -9.00 -0.85 12.21
CA HIS A 207 -8.79 -1.04 13.64
C HIS A 207 -9.35 -2.38 14.14
N HIS A 208 -10.48 -2.83 13.62
CA HIS A 208 -11.19 -4.06 14.04
C HIS A 208 -11.02 -5.20 13.03
N SER A 209 -9.79 -5.38 12.59
CA SER A 209 -9.44 -6.31 11.52
C SER A 209 -9.96 -7.75 11.71
N GLN A 210 -10.13 -8.26 12.93
CA GLN A 210 -10.71 -9.59 13.16
C GLN A 210 -12.19 -9.66 12.74
N ALA A 211 -12.97 -8.61 13.02
CA ALA A 211 -14.36 -8.52 12.57
C ALA A 211 -14.43 -8.39 11.04
N SER A 212 -13.48 -7.64 10.46
CA SER A 212 -13.38 -7.42 9.01
C SER A 212 -12.84 -8.62 8.23
N GLN A 213 -12.05 -9.48 8.88
CA GLN A 213 -11.45 -10.66 8.26
C GLN A 213 -12.33 -11.87 8.54
N SER A 214 -13.14 -12.28 7.56
CA SER A 214 -14.11 -13.39 7.61
C SER A 214 -13.55 -14.77 8.02
N GLY A 215 -13.14 -14.94 9.28
CA GLY A 215 -12.64 -16.18 9.93
C GLY A 215 -11.43 -16.87 9.30
N SER A 216 -11.00 -16.46 8.10
CA SER A 216 -10.07 -17.22 7.26
C SER A 216 -8.60 -16.84 7.45
N ILE A 217 -8.30 -15.89 8.32
CA ILE A 217 -6.94 -15.39 8.56
C ILE A 217 -6.74 -15.41 10.07
N ALA A 218 -5.71 -16.15 10.51
CA ALA A 218 -5.42 -16.28 11.93
C ALA A 218 -4.88 -14.95 12.49
N SER A 219 -5.37 -14.57 13.67
CA SER A 219 -4.82 -13.46 14.45
C SER A 219 -3.65 -13.94 15.31
N PRO A 220 -2.57 -13.14 15.48
CA PRO A 220 -2.32 -11.84 14.85
C PRO A 220 -1.85 -11.98 13.40
N TYR A 221 -2.44 -11.22 12.49
CA TYR A 221 -2.08 -11.24 11.06
C TYR A 221 -0.84 -10.37 10.74
N LEU A 222 -0.42 -9.50 11.66
CA LEU A 222 0.88 -8.82 11.67
C LEU A 222 1.66 -9.21 12.92
N ALA A 223 2.20 -10.43 12.93
CA ALA A 223 3.11 -10.89 13.98
C ALA A 223 4.49 -10.22 13.84
N LYS A 224 5.26 -10.17 14.94
CA LYS A 224 6.66 -9.69 14.94
C LYS A 224 7.51 -10.37 13.86
N GLN A 225 7.28 -11.66 13.64
CA GLN A 225 7.84 -12.36 12.49
C GLN A 225 6.90 -12.21 11.31
N LEU A 226 7.26 -11.33 10.37
CA LEU A 226 6.50 -11.15 9.15
C LEU A 226 6.39 -12.46 8.37
N THR A 227 5.15 -12.82 8.03
CA THR A 227 4.85 -13.94 7.15
C THR A 227 4.28 -13.43 5.84
N ALA A 228 4.48 -14.18 4.76
CA ALA A 228 3.88 -13.84 3.46
C ALA A 228 2.34 -13.79 3.54
N GLU A 229 1.74 -14.70 4.31
CA GLU A 229 0.29 -14.70 4.58
C GLU A 229 -0.17 -13.46 5.33
N GLY A 230 0.57 -13.04 6.36
CA GLY A 230 0.25 -11.85 7.13
C GLY A 230 0.32 -10.57 6.30
N LEU A 231 1.38 -10.40 5.52
CA LEU A 231 1.51 -9.26 4.60
C LEU A 231 0.40 -9.26 3.52
N TRP A 232 0.02 -10.44 3.03
CA TRP A 232 -1.11 -10.59 2.12
C TRP A 232 -2.44 -10.20 2.78
N ALA A 233 -2.64 -10.62 4.03
CA ALA A 233 -3.83 -10.31 4.81
C ALA A 233 -4.03 -8.80 4.98
N VAL A 234 -2.95 -8.06 5.28
CA VAL A 234 -2.96 -6.59 5.36
C VAL A 234 -3.37 -5.97 4.02
N GLY A 235 -2.71 -6.39 2.93
CA GLY A 235 -3.02 -5.86 1.60
C GLY A 235 -4.47 -6.15 1.19
N ASN A 236 -4.99 -7.34 1.49
CA ASN A 236 -6.36 -7.73 1.19
C ASN A 236 -7.40 -7.04 2.10
N LEU A 237 -7.05 -6.81 3.37
CA LEU A 237 -7.87 -6.01 4.28
C LEU A 237 -8.05 -4.60 3.71
N LEU A 238 -6.93 -3.95 3.40
CA LEU A 238 -6.92 -2.57 2.92
C LEU A 238 -7.61 -2.42 1.55
N ALA A 239 -7.24 -3.25 0.57
CA ALA A 239 -7.72 -3.11 -0.81
C ALA A 239 -9.16 -3.59 -1.04
N GLY A 240 -9.74 -4.38 -0.14
CA GLY A 240 -11.02 -5.03 -0.45
C GLY A 240 -11.96 -5.27 0.72
N ARG A 241 -11.48 -5.63 1.91
CA ARG A 241 -12.40 -5.93 3.04
C ARG A 241 -12.85 -4.67 3.76
N ALA A 242 -11.97 -3.69 3.96
CA ALA A 242 -12.31 -2.46 4.67
C ALA A 242 -13.43 -1.67 3.98
N GLY A 243 -13.34 -1.48 2.65
CA GLY A 243 -14.40 -0.82 1.88
C GLY A 243 -15.74 -1.57 1.92
N ARG A 244 -15.72 -2.91 1.87
CA ARG A 244 -16.93 -3.73 2.00
C ARG A 244 -17.59 -3.56 3.37
N VAL A 245 -16.81 -3.58 4.45
CA VAL A 245 -17.31 -3.33 5.80
C VAL A 245 -17.90 -1.93 5.91
N ALA A 246 -17.23 -0.91 5.36
CA ALA A 246 -17.76 0.45 5.34
C ALA A 246 -19.09 0.55 4.58
N THR A 247 -19.21 -0.13 3.44
CA THR A 247 -20.44 -0.16 2.64
C THR A 247 -21.58 -0.84 3.41
N HIS A 248 -21.34 -2.01 4.01
CA HIS A 248 -22.33 -2.69 4.86
C HIS A 248 -22.73 -1.86 6.07
N PHE A 249 -21.79 -1.16 6.71
CA PHE A 249 -22.08 -0.28 7.84
C PHE A 249 -23.02 0.87 7.43
N LEU A 250 -22.80 1.47 6.25
CA LEU A 250 -23.66 2.52 5.71
C LEU A 250 -25.07 2.01 5.40
N ASP A 251 -25.17 0.83 4.77
CA ASP A 251 -26.44 0.19 4.42
C ASP A 251 -27.26 -0.17 5.66
N ASP A 252 -26.65 -0.90 6.61
CA ASP A 252 -27.36 -1.49 7.74
C ASP A 252 -27.62 -0.50 8.89
N TYR A 253 -26.72 0.46 9.11
CA TYR A 253 -26.76 1.33 10.29
C TYR A 253 -27.23 2.75 9.99
N LEU A 254 -26.89 3.29 8.83
CA LEU A 254 -27.21 4.66 8.45
C LEU A 254 -28.33 4.76 7.42
N GLY A 255 -28.77 3.64 6.84
CA GLY A 255 -29.79 3.60 5.79
C GLY A 255 -29.37 4.34 4.51
N ALA A 256 -28.06 4.58 4.35
CA ALA A 256 -27.48 5.34 3.25
C ALA A 256 -27.08 4.39 2.10
N THR A 257 -28.08 3.72 1.54
CA THR A 257 -27.89 2.66 0.52
C THR A 257 -27.42 3.18 -0.83
N ASP A 258 -27.34 4.50 -0.99
CA ASP A 258 -26.88 5.15 -2.20
C ASP A 258 -25.36 5.34 -2.23
N VAL A 259 -24.63 5.17 -1.11
CA VAL A 259 -23.19 5.44 -1.03
C VAL A 259 -22.40 4.15 -0.83
N ARG A 260 -21.43 3.90 -1.70
CA ARG A 260 -20.68 2.64 -1.71
C ARG A 260 -19.24 2.77 -2.17
N THR A 261 -18.40 1.91 -1.63
CA THR A 261 -17.02 1.76 -2.13
C THR A 261 -16.99 0.85 -3.35
N LYS A 262 -16.20 1.21 -4.36
CA LYS A 262 -15.94 0.35 -5.51
C LYS A 262 -14.88 -0.69 -5.17
N CYS A 263 -14.91 -1.83 -5.87
CA CYS A 263 -13.90 -2.87 -5.70
C CYS A 263 -12.49 -2.37 -6.08
N HIS A 264 -11.46 -3.09 -5.62
CA HIS A 264 -10.05 -2.73 -5.84
C HIS A 264 -9.72 -2.41 -7.29
N SER A 265 -10.06 -3.32 -8.21
CA SER A 265 -9.73 -3.17 -9.64
C SER A 265 -10.35 -1.93 -10.26
N THR A 266 -11.60 -1.61 -9.88
CA THR A 266 -12.29 -0.42 -10.36
C THR A 266 -11.68 0.85 -9.75
N SER A 267 -11.38 0.84 -8.46
CA SER A 267 -10.70 1.96 -7.78
C SER A 267 -9.33 2.26 -8.40
N VAL A 268 -8.55 1.23 -8.75
CA VAL A 268 -7.27 1.38 -9.45
C VAL A 268 -7.46 1.90 -10.88
N LYS A 269 -8.46 1.38 -11.61
CA LYS A 269 -8.77 1.82 -12.96
C LYS A 269 -9.13 3.31 -12.97
N TRP A 270 -10.05 3.72 -12.11
CA TRP A 270 -10.49 5.12 -12.03
C TRP A 270 -9.37 6.06 -11.56
N LEU A 271 -8.50 5.61 -10.65
CA LEU A 271 -7.30 6.38 -10.31
C LEU A 271 -6.45 6.66 -11.55
N ARG A 272 -6.21 5.65 -12.40
CA ARG A 272 -5.40 5.82 -13.61
C ARG A 272 -6.07 6.72 -14.64
N GLU A 273 -7.37 6.54 -14.85
CA GLU A 273 -8.16 7.39 -15.75
C GLU A 273 -8.16 8.86 -15.28
N TRP A 274 -8.21 9.10 -13.97
CA TRP A 274 -8.05 10.43 -13.40
C TRP A 274 -6.63 10.99 -13.56
N GLU A 275 -5.60 10.22 -13.23
CA GLU A 275 -4.19 10.62 -13.39
C GLU A 275 -3.87 10.98 -14.85
N GLU A 276 -4.40 10.22 -15.81
CA GLU A 276 -4.27 10.49 -17.25
C GLU A 276 -4.95 11.80 -17.64
N ARG A 277 -6.20 12.03 -17.20
CA ARG A 277 -6.91 13.29 -17.47
C ARG A 277 -6.19 14.51 -16.93
N GLU A 278 -5.69 14.45 -15.69
CA GLU A 278 -4.97 15.57 -15.08
C GLU A 278 -3.63 15.82 -15.78
N SER A 279 -2.95 14.77 -16.25
CA SER A 279 -1.73 14.94 -17.04
C SER A 279 -1.97 15.64 -18.38
N VAL A 280 -3.09 15.34 -19.04
CA VAL A 280 -3.48 15.99 -20.30
C VAL A 280 -3.84 17.46 -20.07
N LYS A 281 -4.60 17.77 -19.02
CA LYS A 281 -4.92 19.17 -18.66
C LYS A 281 -3.67 19.98 -18.37
N ALA A 282 -2.77 19.45 -17.56
CA ALA A 282 -1.51 20.14 -17.22
C ALA A 282 -0.67 20.43 -18.49
N ALA A 283 -0.62 19.49 -19.43
CA ALA A 283 0.10 19.70 -20.70
C ALA A 283 -0.58 20.75 -21.60
N GLN A 284 -1.91 20.87 -21.58
CA GLN A 284 -2.65 21.89 -22.33
C GLN A 284 -2.46 23.29 -21.72
N GLU A 285 -2.47 23.41 -20.40
CA GLU A 285 -2.21 24.66 -19.69
C GLU A 285 -0.76 25.16 -19.88
N GLU A 286 0.22 24.25 -20.00
CA GLU A 286 1.61 24.59 -20.33
C GLU A 286 1.79 25.10 -21.77
N ASP A 287 0.99 24.60 -22.72
CA ASP A 287 1.04 24.99 -24.15
C ASP A 287 0.33 26.34 -24.37
N GLU A 288 -0.84 26.55 -23.75
CA GLU A 288 -1.55 27.83 -23.78
C GLU A 288 -0.79 28.95 -23.04
N GLY A 289 -0.02 28.61 -22.00
CA GLY A 289 0.85 29.54 -21.30
C GLY A 289 2.12 29.95 -22.07
N MET A 290 2.48 29.24 -23.15
CA MET A 290 3.57 29.64 -24.06
C MET A 290 3.08 30.58 -25.18
N ASP A 291 1.86 30.38 -25.69
CA ASP A 291 1.28 31.19 -26.77
C ASP A 291 0.83 32.60 -26.32
N GLU A 292 0.60 32.84 -25.02
CA GLU A 292 0.28 34.18 -24.49
C GLU A 292 1.52 35.05 -24.14
N SER A 293 2.74 34.55 -24.41
CA SER A 293 4.01 35.24 -24.07
C SER A 293 4.80 35.84 -25.24
N GLU A 294 4.22 35.93 -26.45
CA GLU A 294 4.82 36.64 -27.61
C GLU A 294 4.35 38.09 -27.79
#